data_AF-A0A0F9LDW1-F1
#
_entry.id   AF-A0A0F9LDW1-F1
#
_cell.length_a   1.000
_cell.length_b   1.000
_cell.length_c   1.000
_cell.angle_alpha   90.00
_cell.angle_beta   90.00
_cell.angle_gamma   90.00
#
_symmetry.space_group_name_H-M   'P 1'
#
loop_
_entity.id
_entity.type
_entity.pdbx_description
1 polymer ?
#
loop_
_entity_poly.entity_id
_entity_poly.type
_entity_poly.pdbx_seq_one_letter_code
_entity_poly.pdbx_strand_id
1 'polypeptide(L)'
;MADLQKPWPVRQMGGGSGSSRPYTVASGNSRIFLGDFVKLTAEGHVDVAAAGERILGLAAGTIAASTAGEIPVYDDPTLLFRIRADGAAAETTKGNLVDIKATTGNTDTNESKHEVDISEIGTVSRQLRIMDKMDTPGNDWGGTTIMLLCQIYEHELTQADQATPGV
;
A
#
# COMPACT_ATOMS: atom_id res chain seq x y z
N MET A 1 8.48 15.91 -13.02
CA MET A 1 8.73 14.55 -12.51
C MET A 1 7.37 13.97 -12.16
N ALA A 2 6.72 13.29 -13.12
CA ALA A 2 5.26 13.09 -13.08
C ALA A 2 4.80 11.69 -12.63
N ASP A 3 5.72 10.76 -12.31
CA ASP A 3 5.38 9.35 -12.09
C ASP A 3 5.97 8.72 -10.80
N LEU A 4 6.13 9.54 -9.75
CA LEU A 4 6.65 9.04 -8.46
C LEU A 4 5.58 8.99 -7.38
N GLN A 5 4.30 9.21 -7.70
CA GLN A 5 3.25 9.36 -6.70
C GLN A 5 2.63 8.02 -6.27
N LYS A 6 2.54 7.04 -7.18
CA LYS A 6 1.93 5.74 -6.89
C LYS A 6 2.78 4.91 -5.92
N PRO A 7 2.15 4.09 -5.05
CA PRO A 7 2.88 3.08 -4.31
C PRO A 7 3.60 2.11 -5.26
N TRP A 8 4.86 1.79 -4.97
CA TRP A 8 5.66 0.90 -5.84
C TRP A 8 6.62 0.04 -5.04
N PRO A 9 6.75 -1.27 -5.34
CA PRO A 9 7.72 -2.13 -4.67
C PRO A 9 9.15 -1.66 -4.95
N VAL A 10 9.95 -1.49 -3.91
CA VAL A 10 11.37 -1.11 -4.04
C VAL A 10 12.25 -2.34 -3.87
N ARG A 11 12.06 -3.07 -2.77
CA ARG A 11 12.81 -4.29 -2.44
C ARG A 11 12.14 -5.06 -1.33
N GLN A 12 12.41 -6.35 -1.22
CA GLN A 12 12.16 -7.10 0.01
C GLN A 12 13.30 -6.89 1.00
N MET A 13 13.01 -6.97 2.31
CA MET A 13 14.02 -6.79 3.36
C MET A 13 15.16 -7.83 3.30
N GLY A 14 14.93 -9.00 2.68
CA GLY A 14 15.94 -10.06 2.50
C GLY A 14 16.84 -9.94 1.26
N GLY A 15 16.64 -8.90 0.43
CA GLY A 15 17.38 -8.74 -0.84
C GLY A 15 16.75 -9.56 -1.98
N GLY A 16 15.89 -8.91 -2.75
CA GLY A 16 15.18 -9.50 -3.89
C GLY A 16 14.13 -8.53 -4.42
N SER A 17 13.79 -8.64 -5.70
CA SER A 17 12.61 -7.96 -6.26
C SER A 17 11.36 -8.68 -5.77
N GLY A 18 10.35 -7.93 -5.32
CA GLY A 18 9.09 -8.50 -4.86
C GLY A 18 8.50 -9.43 -5.91
N SER A 19 8.22 -10.69 -5.54
CA SER A 19 7.49 -11.62 -6.40
C SER A 19 6.00 -11.29 -6.30
N SER A 20 5.30 -11.25 -7.43
CA SER A 20 3.85 -11.10 -7.46
C SER A 20 3.17 -12.46 -7.68
N ARG A 21 1.98 -12.63 -7.11
CA ARG A 21 1.13 -13.82 -7.28
C ARG A 21 -0.22 -13.43 -7.85
N PRO A 22 -0.85 -14.27 -8.69
CA PRO A 22 -2.18 -13.98 -9.21
C PRO A 22 -3.26 -14.18 -8.14
N TYR A 23 -4.19 -13.24 -8.05
CA TYR A 23 -5.38 -13.30 -7.20
C TYR A 23 -6.63 -13.01 -8.03
N THR A 24 -7.77 -13.62 -7.66
CA THR A 24 -9.03 -13.45 -8.39
C THR A 24 -9.77 -12.19 -7.94
N VAL A 25 -10.45 -11.54 -8.88
CA VAL A 25 -11.30 -10.36 -8.66
C VAL A 25 -12.73 -10.68 -9.11
N ALA A 26 -13.72 -10.28 -8.31
CA ALA A 26 -15.13 -10.49 -8.62
C ALA A 26 -15.69 -9.37 -9.49
N SER A 27 -16.74 -9.68 -10.26
CA SER A 27 -17.42 -8.73 -11.16
C SER A 27 -18.28 -7.67 -10.45
N GLY A 28 -18.16 -7.51 -9.14
CA GLY A 28 -18.80 -6.44 -8.36
C GLY A 28 -17.82 -5.42 -7.79
N ASN A 29 -16.52 -5.63 -7.95
CA ASN A 29 -15.50 -4.90 -7.20
C ASN A 29 -15.25 -3.49 -7.76
N SER A 30 -14.65 -2.67 -6.90
CA SER A 30 -14.15 -1.35 -7.29
C SER A 30 -13.10 -1.47 -8.39
N ARG A 31 -12.89 -0.40 -9.15
CA ARG A 31 -11.76 -0.35 -10.09
C ARG A 31 -10.46 -0.45 -9.30
N ILE A 32 -9.54 -1.30 -9.76
CA ILE A 32 -8.21 -1.45 -9.16
C ILE A 32 -7.19 -0.81 -10.12
N PHE A 33 -6.40 0.13 -9.58
CA PHE A 33 -5.33 0.82 -10.27
C PHE A 33 -3.96 0.23 -9.92
N LEU A 34 -2.96 0.56 -10.74
CA LEU A 34 -1.60 0.09 -10.55
C LEU A 34 -1.02 0.73 -9.29
N GLY A 35 -0.60 -0.11 -8.34
CA GLY A 35 -0.07 0.31 -7.04
C GLY A 35 -1.13 0.50 -5.95
N ASP A 36 -2.40 0.18 -6.19
CA ASP A 36 -3.41 0.20 -5.12
C ASP A 36 -3.08 -0.83 -4.04
N PHE A 37 -3.34 -0.47 -2.78
CA PHE A 37 -3.38 -1.45 -1.71
C PHE A 37 -4.64 -2.28 -1.86
N VAL A 38 -4.48 -3.60 -1.79
CA VAL A 38 -5.59 -4.55 -1.91
C VAL A 38 -5.74 -5.36 -0.63
N LYS A 39 -6.98 -5.76 -0.35
CA LYS A 39 -7.36 -6.67 0.73
C LYS A 39 -7.91 -7.95 0.17
N LEU A 40 -7.89 -9.01 0.98
CA LEU A 40 -8.65 -10.23 0.70
C LEU A 40 -10.07 -10.08 1.27
N THR A 41 -11.09 -10.35 0.46
CA THR A 41 -12.48 -10.39 0.91
C THR A 41 -12.80 -11.76 1.48
N ALA A 42 -13.83 -11.86 2.34
CA ALA A 42 -14.31 -13.13 2.90
C ALA A 42 -14.77 -14.14 1.83
N GLU A 43 -15.06 -13.67 0.61
CA GLU A 43 -15.43 -14.52 -0.52
C GLU A 43 -14.21 -15.09 -1.26
N GLY A 44 -12.98 -14.72 -0.86
CA GLY A 44 -11.73 -15.20 -1.45
C GLY A 44 -11.26 -14.40 -2.67
N HIS A 45 -11.80 -13.20 -2.88
CA HIS A 45 -11.42 -12.30 -3.97
C HIS A 45 -10.61 -11.10 -3.43
N VAL A 46 -9.85 -10.43 -4.29
CA VAL A 46 -9.18 -9.18 -3.91
C VAL A 46 -9.99 -7.94 -4.32
N ASP A 47 -10.05 -6.97 -3.43
CA ASP A 47 -10.64 -5.65 -3.68
C ASP A 47 -9.71 -4.55 -3.12
N VAL A 48 -9.98 -3.30 -3.47
CA VAL A 48 -9.22 -2.16 -2.94
C VAL A 48 -9.36 -2.07 -1.41
N ALA A 49 -8.26 -1.82 -0.72
CA ALA A 49 -8.22 -1.63 0.73
C ALA A 49 -8.53 -0.18 1.11
N ALA A 50 -9.31 0.01 2.17
CA ALA A 50 -9.54 1.29 2.83
C ALA A 50 -8.65 1.45 4.07
N ALA A 51 -8.66 2.65 4.67
CA ALA A 51 -7.98 2.91 5.94
C ALA A 51 -8.50 1.98 7.06
N GLY A 52 -7.60 1.45 7.88
CA GLY A 52 -7.93 0.57 9.01
C GLY A 52 -8.32 -0.87 8.65
N GLU A 53 -8.29 -1.25 7.37
CA GLU A 53 -8.49 -2.65 6.95
C GLU A 53 -7.17 -3.42 6.86
N ARG A 54 -7.21 -4.75 6.91
CA ARG A 54 -6.02 -5.55 6.63
C ARG A 54 -5.61 -5.45 5.17
N ILE A 55 -4.31 -5.36 4.95
CA ILE A 55 -3.74 -5.26 3.60
C ILE A 55 -3.10 -6.60 3.25
N LEU A 56 -3.47 -7.12 2.08
CA LEU A 56 -2.84 -8.28 1.47
C LEU A 56 -1.56 -7.91 0.71
N GLY A 57 -1.55 -6.74 0.05
CA GLY A 57 -0.40 -6.34 -0.76
C GLY A 57 -0.67 -5.14 -1.65
N LEU A 58 0.23 -4.95 -2.64
CA LEU A 58 0.10 -3.94 -3.69
C LEU A 58 -0.31 -4.57 -5.02
N ALA A 59 -1.29 -4.00 -5.70
CA ALA A 59 -1.69 -4.39 -7.04
C ALA A 59 -0.59 -4.09 -8.07
N ALA A 60 -0.14 -5.11 -8.79
CA ALA A 60 0.85 -5.02 -9.87
C ALA A 60 0.22 -4.91 -11.27
N GLY A 61 -1.10 -4.71 -11.33
CA GLY A 61 -1.88 -4.60 -12.56
C GLY A 61 -3.09 -3.68 -12.37
N THR A 62 -3.98 -3.67 -13.35
CA THR A 62 -5.21 -2.88 -13.31
C THR A 62 -6.39 -3.72 -13.75
N ILE A 63 -7.53 -3.48 -13.12
CA ILE A 63 -8.81 -4.09 -13.47
C ILE A 63 -9.88 -3.01 -13.44
N ALA A 64 -10.70 -2.96 -14.48
CA ALA A 64 -11.84 -2.04 -14.54
C ALA A 64 -12.88 -2.40 -13.47
N ALA A 65 -13.66 -1.41 -13.02
CA ALA A 65 -14.76 -1.66 -12.09
C ALA A 65 -15.72 -2.73 -12.64
N SER A 66 -16.28 -3.53 -11.74
CA SER A 66 -17.27 -4.57 -12.05
C SER A 66 -16.81 -5.58 -13.11
N THR A 67 -15.49 -5.78 -13.24
CA THR A 67 -14.91 -6.76 -14.15
C THR A 67 -14.27 -7.88 -13.33
N ALA A 68 -14.70 -9.12 -13.58
CA ALA A 68 -14.02 -10.28 -13.01
C ALA A 68 -12.73 -10.56 -13.77
N GLY A 69 -11.71 -11.06 -13.07
CA GLY A 69 -10.43 -11.39 -13.68
C GLY A 69 -9.40 -11.85 -12.67
N GLU A 70 -8.15 -11.91 -13.09
CA GLU A 70 -7.00 -12.16 -12.23
C GLU A 70 -6.05 -10.98 -12.26
N ILE A 71 -5.53 -10.60 -11.10
CA ILE A 71 -4.57 -9.51 -10.96
C ILE A 71 -3.33 -9.99 -10.20
N PRO A 72 -2.12 -9.67 -10.67
CA PRO A 72 -0.91 -9.93 -9.90
C PRO A 72 -0.83 -8.98 -8.70
N VAL A 73 -0.55 -9.51 -7.51
CA VAL A 73 -0.39 -8.75 -6.26
C VAL A 73 0.97 -9.06 -5.65
N TYR A 74 1.69 -8.03 -5.20
CA TYR A 74 2.87 -8.18 -4.37
C TYR A 74 2.44 -8.43 -2.91
N ASP A 75 2.39 -9.70 -2.52
CA ASP A 75 1.80 -10.18 -1.25
C ASP A 75 2.85 -10.57 -0.19
N ASP A 76 4.11 -10.13 -0.36
CA ASP A 76 5.17 -10.43 0.59
C ASP A 76 5.09 -9.49 1.81
N PRO A 77 4.94 -10.02 3.06
CA PRO A 77 4.89 -9.20 4.28
C PRO A 77 6.14 -8.35 4.53
N THR A 78 7.29 -8.74 3.98
CA THR A 78 8.59 -8.06 4.14
C THR A 78 8.89 -7.08 3.01
N LEU A 79 7.93 -6.85 2.12
CA LEU A 79 8.07 -5.91 1.01
C LEU A 79 8.19 -4.48 1.54
N LEU A 80 9.28 -3.81 1.16
CA LEU A 80 9.41 -2.36 1.25
C LEU A 80 8.92 -1.76 -0.06
N PHE A 81 7.93 -0.89 0.06
CA PHE A 81 7.42 -0.10 -1.05
C PHE A 81 7.67 1.38 -0.77
N ARG A 82 7.84 2.12 -1.85
CA ARG A 82 7.80 3.58 -1.78
C ARG A 82 6.36 4.03 -1.84
N ILE A 83 6.06 5.12 -1.16
CA ILE A 83 4.77 5.80 -1.22
C ILE A 83 4.96 7.25 -0.80
N ARG A 84 4.15 8.14 -1.35
CA ARG A 84 4.15 9.56 -0.98
C ARG A 84 3.38 9.77 0.33
N ALA A 85 3.86 10.67 1.19
CA ALA A 85 3.08 11.19 2.31
C ALA A 85 2.10 12.29 1.88
N ASP A 86 0.91 12.32 2.47
CA ASP A 86 -0.12 13.34 2.22
C ASP A 86 0.19 14.71 2.87
N GLY A 87 1.38 14.84 3.47
CA GLY A 87 1.87 16.04 4.12
C GLY A 87 3.38 15.96 4.41
N ALA A 88 3.86 16.87 5.25
CA ALA A 88 5.25 16.89 5.67
C ALA A 88 5.53 15.81 6.73
N ALA A 89 6.47 14.91 6.45
CA ALA A 89 6.98 13.94 7.44
C ALA A 89 8.29 14.44 8.05
N ALA A 90 8.45 14.28 9.36
CA ALA A 90 9.68 14.61 10.08
C ALA A 90 10.51 13.35 10.33
N GLU A 91 11.82 13.48 10.56
CA GLU A 91 12.69 12.33 10.82
C GLU A 91 12.24 11.51 12.05
N THR A 92 11.55 12.14 13.00
CA THR A 92 10.99 11.53 14.21
C THR A 92 9.83 10.57 13.93
N THR A 93 9.26 10.56 12.72
CA THR A 93 8.16 9.66 12.35
C THR A 93 8.65 8.26 11.96
N LYS A 94 9.96 8.07 11.79
CA LYS A 94 10.56 6.75 11.53
C LYS A 94 10.20 5.77 12.66
N GLY A 95 9.73 4.58 12.30
CA GLY A 95 9.33 3.52 13.21
C GLY A 95 7.88 3.60 13.69
N ASN A 96 7.21 4.74 13.50
CA ASN A 96 5.79 4.90 13.83
C ASN A 96 4.90 4.17 12.82
N LEU A 97 3.64 3.99 13.21
CA LEU A 97 2.63 3.36 12.40
C LEU A 97 1.63 4.41 11.86
N VAL A 98 1.16 4.18 10.65
CA VAL A 98 0.30 5.10 9.88
C VAL A 98 -0.67 4.31 9.02
N ASP A 99 -1.81 4.90 8.69
CA ASP A 99 -2.77 4.30 7.77
C ASP A 99 -2.51 4.72 6.32
N ILE A 100 -3.15 4.00 5.40
CA ILE A 100 -3.25 4.46 4.02
C ILE A 100 -4.34 5.52 3.91
N LYS A 101 -4.09 6.53 3.08
CA LYS A 101 -5.10 7.43 2.58
C LYS A 101 -5.58 6.94 1.21
N ALA A 102 -6.59 6.10 1.23
CA ALA A 102 -7.19 5.56 0.01
C ALA A 102 -7.91 6.69 -0.76
N THR A 103 -7.31 7.10 -1.89
CA THR A 103 -7.86 8.12 -2.79
C THR A 103 -8.11 7.49 -4.15
N THR A 104 -9.17 7.92 -4.84
CA THR A 104 -9.46 7.44 -6.20
C THR A 104 -8.26 7.62 -7.13
N GLY A 105 -7.83 6.54 -7.78
CA GLY A 105 -6.72 6.54 -8.73
C GLY A 105 -6.92 7.45 -9.94
N ASN A 106 -5.82 7.72 -10.66
CA ASN A 106 -5.84 8.49 -11.89
C ASN A 106 -6.34 7.62 -13.05
N THR A 107 -7.48 7.99 -13.63
CA THR A 107 -8.07 7.26 -14.77
C THR A 107 -7.30 7.41 -16.07
N ASP A 108 -6.51 8.47 -16.22
CA ASP A 108 -5.75 8.75 -17.44
C ASP A 108 -4.46 7.93 -17.47
N THR A 109 -3.76 7.82 -16.33
CA THR A 109 -2.51 7.06 -16.22
C THR A 109 -2.72 5.62 -15.74
N ASN A 110 -3.91 5.30 -15.23
CA ASN A 110 -4.25 4.02 -14.59
C ASN A 110 -3.44 3.71 -13.33
N GLU A 111 -3.08 4.75 -12.59
CA GLU A 111 -2.18 4.66 -11.43
C GLU A 111 -2.90 5.03 -10.14
N SER A 112 -2.49 4.38 -9.07
CA SER A 112 -2.97 4.66 -7.73
C SER A 112 -2.63 6.08 -7.30
N LYS A 113 -3.53 6.66 -6.49
CA LYS A 113 -3.29 7.88 -5.71
C LYS A 113 -3.30 7.60 -4.21
N HIS A 114 -3.10 6.35 -3.81
CA HIS A 114 -2.98 6.03 -2.40
C HIS A 114 -1.73 6.71 -1.84
N GLU A 115 -1.90 7.40 -0.72
CA GLU A 115 -0.85 8.11 -0.01
C GLU A 115 -0.73 7.56 1.42
N VAL A 116 0.35 7.88 2.11
CA VAL A 116 0.45 7.68 3.57
C VAL A 116 -0.28 8.82 4.25
N ASP A 117 -1.17 8.50 5.19
CA ASP A 117 -1.76 9.50 6.07
C ASP A 117 -0.76 9.86 7.18
N ILE A 118 0.02 10.92 6.96
CA ILE A 118 0.99 11.42 7.94
C ILE A 118 0.33 12.36 8.95
N SER A 119 -0.94 12.72 8.72
CA SER A 119 -1.70 13.58 9.63
C SER A 119 -2.23 12.80 10.85
N GLU A 120 -2.36 11.48 10.73
CA GLU A 120 -2.82 10.59 11.81
C GLU A 120 -1.79 9.52 12.18
N ILE A 121 -0.69 9.95 12.81
CA ILE A 121 0.39 9.05 13.25
C ILE A 121 0.02 8.39 14.59
N GLY A 122 0.13 7.07 14.65
CA GLY A 122 -0.12 6.27 15.85
C GLY A 122 1.03 5.31 16.18
N THR A 123 0.88 4.61 17.31
CA THR A 123 1.81 3.57 17.76
C THR A 123 1.15 2.19 17.87
N VAL A 124 -0.16 2.10 17.61
CA VAL A 124 -0.98 0.87 17.64
C VAL A 124 -2.10 0.97 16.60
N SER A 125 -2.51 -0.17 16.05
CA SER A 125 -3.68 -0.33 15.17
C SER A 125 -3.63 0.49 13.87
N ARG A 126 -2.51 0.45 13.16
CA ARG A 126 -2.36 1.12 11.86
C ARG A 126 -1.72 0.20 10.83
N GLN A 127 -2.06 0.43 9.57
CA GLN A 127 -1.77 -0.51 8.50
C GLN A 127 -0.29 -0.60 8.11
N LEU A 128 0.43 0.52 8.12
CA LEU A 128 1.79 0.63 7.61
C LEU A 128 2.78 1.03 8.69
N ARG A 129 4.03 0.59 8.54
CA ARG A 129 5.19 1.06 9.31
C ARG A 129 6.11 1.90 8.45
N ILE A 130 6.48 3.08 8.93
CA ILE A 130 7.48 3.94 8.29
C ILE A 130 8.87 3.42 8.62
N MET A 131 9.66 3.05 7.61
CA MET A 131 11.01 2.54 7.80
C MET A 131 12.05 3.64 7.62
N ASP A 132 11.99 4.35 6.51
CA ASP A 132 12.87 5.47 6.20
C ASP A 132 12.25 6.34 5.09
N LYS A 133 12.96 7.39 4.65
CA LYS A 133 12.65 8.07 3.39
C LYS A 133 13.37 7.41 2.21
N MET A 134 12.89 7.65 0.99
CA MET A 134 13.64 7.30 -0.20
C MET A 134 14.93 8.12 -0.30
N ASP A 135 16.06 7.46 -0.58
CA ASP A 135 17.34 8.11 -0.82
C ASP A 135 17.44 8.62 -2.27
N THR A 136 16.74 9.71 -2.54
CA THR A 136 16.77 10.42 -3.83
C THR A 136 17.06 11.89 -3.61
N PRO A 137 17.82 12.55 -4.50
CA PRO A 137 18.10 13.99 -4.38
C PRO A 137 16.81 14.83 -4.28
N GLY A 138 16.75 15.73 -3.29
CA GLY A 138 15.60 16.60 -3.06
C GLY A 138 14.42 15.96 -2.31
N ASN A 139 14.55 14.70 -1.87
CA ASN A 139 13.60 14.07 -0.96
C ASN A 139 14.07 14.25 0.48
N ASP A 140 13.81 15.44 1.04
CA ASP A 140 14.27 15.82 2.38
C ASP A 140 13.16 15.71 3.43
N TRP A 141 13.54 15.41 4.67
CA TRP A 141 12.62 15.46 5.81
C TRP A 141 12.04 16.87 5.95
N GLY A 142 10.74 16.97 6.23
CA GLY A 142 10.00 18.22 6.29
C GLY A 142 9.47 18.72 4.94
N GLY A 143 9.80 18.07 3.83
CA GLY A 143 9.21 18.37 2.52
C GLY A 143 7.73 17.95 2.45
N THR A 144 6.89 18.75 1.78
CA THR A 144 5.44 18.50 1.62
C THR A 144 5.09 17.41 0.61
N THR A 145 6.09 16.90 -0.13
CA THR A 145 5.93 15.84 -1.14
C THR A 145 6.94 14.72 -0.92
N ILE A 146 7.24 14.41 0.34
CA ILE A 146 8.24 13.41 0.71
C ILE A 146 7.80 12.00 0.31
N MET A 147 8.74 11.23 -0.21
CA MET A 147 8.62 9.81 -0.53
C MET A 147 9.17 8.99 0.64
N LEU A 148 8.32 8.16 1.22
CA LEU A 148 8.64 7.27 2.33
C LEU A 148 8.81 5.84 1.83
N LEU A 149 9.71 5.11 2.48
CA LEU A 149 9.81 3.67 2.41
C LEU A 149 9.01 3.09 3.57
N CYS A 150 7.94 2.38 3.23
CA CYS A 150 7.03 1.78 4.18
C CYS A 150 6.99 0.27 4.01
N GLN A 151 6.62 -0.42 5.08
CA GLN A 151 6.28 -1.83 5.12
C GLN A 151 4.84 -1.99 5.56
N ILE A 152 4.14 -3.02 5.09
CA ILE A 152 2.82 -3.37 5.63
C ILE A 152 3.03 -3.99 7.02
N TYR A 153 2.44 -3.38 8.04
CA TYR A 153 2.51 -3.87 9.42
C TYR A 153 1.36 -4.83 9.72
N GLU A 154 0.14 -4.46 9.34
CA GLU A 154 -1.05 -5.31 9.48
C GLU A 154 -1.29 -6.11 8.20
N HIS A 155 -0.33 -6.99 7.90
CA HIS A 155 -0.36 -7.81 6.70
C HIS A 155 -1.16 -9.10 6.91
N GLU A 156 -2.02 -9.42 5.95
CA GLU A 156 -2.96 -10.56 5.98
C GLU A 156 -2.25 -11.90 6.25
N LEU A 157 -1.12 -12.15 5.60
CA LEU A 157 -0.36 -13.41 5.71
C LEU A 157 0.58 -13.53 6.91
N THR A 158 0.55 -12.59 7.86
CA THR A 158 1.34 -12.68 9.11
C THR A 158 0.43 -12.99 10.28
N GLN A 159 0.92 -13.78 11.26
CA GLN A 159 0.12 -14.25 12.39
C GLN A 159 -0.62 -13.08 13.06
N ALA A 160 -1.94 -13.09 12.95
CA ALA A 160 -2.82 -12.17 13.63
C ALA A 160 -2.87 -12.49 15.12
N ASP A 161 -2.89 -11.46 15.97
CA ASP A 161 -3.62 -11.57 17.23
C ASP A 161 -5.09 -11.87 16.90
N GLN A 162 -5.67 -12.87 17.57
CA GLN A 162 -6.92 -13.58 17.24
C GLN A 162 -8.20 -12.73 17.44
N ALA A 163 -8.12 -11.40 17.25
CA ALA A 163 -9.19 -10.47 17.59
C ALA A 163 -9.79 -9.70 16.40
N THR A 164 -9.22 -9.79 15.19
CA THR A 164 -9.77 -9.07 14.01
C THR A 164 -10.49 -10.05 13.07
N PRO A 165 -11.82 -9.91 12.85
CA PRO A 165 -12.58 -10.77 11.93
C PRO A 165 -12.09 -10.64 10.49
N GLY A 166 -11.93 -11.78 9.79
CA GLY A 166 -11.47 -11.84 8.41
C GLY A 166 -10.96 -13.21 7.93
N VAL A 167 -11.31 -14.31 8.62
CA VAL A 167 -11.28 -15.67 8.02
C VAL A 167 -12.60 -15.99 7.37
#